data_AF-A0A972NNI5-F1
#
_entry.id   AF-A0A972NNI5-F1
#
_cell.length_a   1.000
_cell.length_b   1.000
_cell.length_c   1.000
_cell.angle_alpha   90.00
_cell.angle_beta   90.00
_cell.angle_gamma   90.00
#
_symmetry.space_group_name_H-M   'P 1'
#
loop_
_entity.id
_entity.type
_entity.pdbx_description
1 polymer ?
#
loop_
_entity_poly.entity_id
_entity_poly.type
_entity_poly.pdbx_seq_one_letter_code
_entity_poly.pdbx_strand_id
1 'polypeptide(L)'
;MNSAAQQSAGVRDFAGKAVLVTGGAQGIGRGIAEAFAARGASVAIADLRIDAASEAVQHLAHYAASKAGVNGFIRAAALELAKHRITVNGVEPGMIRTPAMGNLGDDAHNRRIEQAIPLGRLGEPSDIAAAMLFLASDAASYITGQTIVVDGGAILPESAAVMAP
;
A
#
# COMPACT_ATOMS: atom_id res chain seq x y z
N MET A 1 6.41 40.74 14.64
CA MET A 1 7.38 39.73 14.18
C MET A 1 6.94 38.39 14.77
N ASN A 2 6.16 37.60 14.03
CA ASN A 2 5.64 36.33 14.54
C ASN A 2 5.55 35.26 13.43
N SER A 3 5.93 34.04 13.82
CA SER A 3 5.50 32.74 13.28
C SER A 3 5.87 32.29 11.86
N ALA A 4 7.13 32.45 11.41
CA ALA A 4 7.65 31.66 10.29
C ALA A 4 8.59 30.50 10.74
N ALA A 5 9.02 30.49 12.00
CA ALA A 5 10.00 29.52 12.53
C ALA A 5 9.39 28.39 13.39
N GLN A 6 8.06 28.25 13.41
CA GLN A 6 7.36 27.21 14.18
C GLN A 6 6.62 26.16 13.31
N GLN A 7 6.96 26.05 12.02
CA GLN A 7 6.38 25.03 11.12
C GLN A 7 7.47 24.12 10.54
N SER A 8 7.86 23.08 11.28
CA SER A 8 8.22 21.75 10.74
C SER A 8 8.53 20.72 11.84
N ALA A 9 7.95 20.82 13.04
CA ALA A 9 7.90 19.66 13.92
C ALA A 9 6.92 18.68 13.25
N GLY A 10 7.45 17.66 12.56
CA GLY A 10 6.65 16.67 11.84
C GLY A 10 5.53 16.13 12.73
N VAL A 11 4.32 16.02 12.17
CA VAL A 11 3.15 15.51 12.89
C VAL A 11 3.47 14.15 13.52
N ARG A 12 3.40 14.05 14.85
CA ARG A 12 3.74 12.84 15.62
C ARG A 12 2.50 12.12 16.15
N ASP A 13 1.49 11.99 15.33
CA ASP A 13 0.20 11.40 15.71
C ASP A 13 0.23 9.88 15.94
N PHE A 14 1.36 9.24 15.66
CA PHE A 14 1.62 7.84 16.03
C PHE A 14 2.62 7.69 17.19
N ALA A 15 2.95 8.77 17.90
CA ALA A 15 3.80 8.70 19.09
C ALA A 15 3.26 7.69 20.13
N GLY A 16 4.14 6.81 20.60
CA GLY A 16 3.79 5.77 21.58
C GLY A 16 3.03 4.57 21.01
N LYS A 17 2.77 4.52 19.70
CA LYS A 17 2.21 3.34 19.03
C LYS A 17 3.34 2.40 18.60
N ALA A 18 3.13 1.11 18.80
CA ALA A 18 3.97 0.07 18.21
C ALA A 18 3.36 -0.39 16.88
N VAL A 19 4.18 -0.52 15.84
CA VAL A 19 3.76 -0.94 14.50
C VAL A 19 4.65 -2.09 14.04
N LEU A 20 4.04 -3.18 13.56
CA LEU A 20 4.75 -4.27 12.90
C LEU A 20 4.53 -4.16 11.39
N VAL A 21 5.61 -4.14 10.62
CA VAL A 21 5.57 -4.17 9.16
C VAL A 21 6.22 -5.46 8.67
N THR A 22 5.46 -6.29 7.96
CA THR A 22 6.00 -7.46 7.28
C THR A 22 6.50 -7.08 5.88
N GLY A 23 7.58 -7.72 5.40
CA GLY A 23 8.23 -7.33 4.13
C GLY A 23 8.79 -5.89 4.15
N GLY A 24 9.14 -5.38 5.34
CA GLY A 24 9.47 -3.97 5.58
C GLY A 24 10.88 -3.54 5.15
N ALA A 25 11.74 -4.43 4.67
CA ALA A 25 13.12 -4.09 4.32
C ALA A 25 13.25 -3.40 2.95
N GLN A 26 12.27 -3.54 2.06
CA GLN A 26 12.31 -2.98 0.71
C GLN A 26 10.93 -2.59 0.16
N GLY A 27 10.94 -1.87 -0.97
CA GLY A 27 9.74 -1.54 -1.75
C GLY A 27 8.64 -0.89 -0.90
N ILE A 28 7.42 -1.43 -1.04
CA ILE A 28 6.22 -0.94 -0.33
C ILE A 28 6.38 -1.03 1.18
N GLY A 29 6.82 -2.17 1.71
CA GLY A 29 6.93 -2.37 3.15
C GLY A 29 7.90 -1.39 3.78
N ARG A 30 9.03 -1.11 3.11
CA ARG A 30 9.96 -0.06 3.56
C ARG A 30 9.31 1.31 3.59
N GLY A 31 8.60 1.69 2.54
CA GLY A 31 7.86 2.97 2.50
C GLY A 31 6.86 3.10 3.65
N ILE A 32 6.13 2.02 3.97
CA ILE A 32 5.21 1.97 5.11
C ILE A 32 5.98 2.16 6.44
N ALA A 33 7.07 1.41 6.65
CA ALA A 33 7.86 1.47 7.87
C ALA A 33 8.45 2.87 8.09
N GLU A 34 9.04 3.47 7.06
CA GLU A 34 9.60 4.82 7.11
C GLU A 34 8.51 5.86 7.41
N ALA A 35 7.33 5.72 6.82
CA ALA A 35 6.22 6.66 7.04
C ALA A 35 5.67 6.61 8.48
N PHE A 36 5.52 5.43 9.07
CA PHE A 36 5.12 5.28 10.48
C PHE A 36 6.22 5.80 11.43
N ALA A 37 7.49 5.49 11.15
CA ALA A 37 8.61 5.98 11.94
C ALA A 37 8.69 7.52 11.93
N ALA A 38 8.50 8.15 10.77
CA ALA A 38 8.47 9.60 10.62
C ALA A 38 7.35 10.27 11.43
N ARG A 39 6.23 9.57 11.66
CA ARG A 39 5.09 10.03 12.50
C ARG A 39 5.19 9.60 13.97
N GLY A 40 6.35 9.09 14.38
CA GLY A 40 6.70 8.86 15.77
C GLY A 40 6.35 7.46 16.32
N ALA A 41 5.94 6.52 15.48
CA ALA A 41 5.72 5.14 15.89
C ALA A 41 7.05 4.43 16.22
N SER A 42 6.99 3.46 17.14
CA SER A 42 8.02 2.44 17.28
C SER A 42 7.76 1.32 16.28
N VAL A 43 8.58 1.22 15.25
CA VAL A 43 8.36 0.27 14.14
C VAL A 43 9.26 -0.96 14.28
N ALA A 44 8.65 -2.14 14.28
CA ALA A 44 9.32 -3.42 14.11
C ALA A 44 9.15 -3.90 12.67
N ILE A 45 10.23 -4.40 12.06
CA ILE A 45 10.21 -4.95 10.70
C ILE A 45 10.42 -6.47 10.78
N ALA A 46 9.56 -7.23 10.11
CA ALA A 46 9.72 -8.67 9.92
C ALA A 46 9.81 -8.96 8.42
N ASP A 47 10.93 -9.48 7.94
CA ASP A 47 11.15 -9.69 6.50
C ASP A 47 11.65 -11.11 6.21
N LEU A 48 11.29 -11.63 5.05
CA LEU A 48 11.79 -12.87 4.49
C LEU A 48 12.16 -12.57 3.03
N ARG A 49 13.43 -12.77 2.68
CA ARG A 49 13.89 -12.68 1.28
C ARG A 49 13.22 -13.80 0.48
N ILE A 50 12.24 -13.42 -0.34
CA ILE A 50 11.71 -14.23 -1.44
C ILE A 50 12.02 -13.46 -2.72
N ASP A 51 12.85 -14.05 -3.58
CA ASP A 51 13.20 -13.46 -4.88
C ASP A 51 11.91 -13.42 -5.73
N ALA A 52 11.32 -12.23 -5.86
CA ALA A 52 10.01 -12.05 -6.47
C ALA A 52 10.13 -12.05 -8.00
N ALA A 53 9.63 -13.11 -8.64
CA ALA A 53 9.34 -13.14 -10.07
C ALA A 53 8.00 -12.43 -10.34
N SER A 54 7.92 -11.64 -11.43
CA SER A 54 6.70 -10.94 -11.84
C SER A 54 6.05 -11.47 -13.12
N GLU A 55 4.78 -11.08 -13.23
CA GLU A 55 3.92 -10.83 -14.39
C GLU A 55 3.65 -11.92 -15.44
N ALA A 56 2.47 -12.56 -15.30
CA ALA A 56 1.27 -12.33 -16.12
C ALA A 56 0.05 -13.02 -15.44
N VAL A 57 -1.18 -12.54 -15.68
CA VAL A 57 -2.44 -13.07 -15.08
C VAL A 57 -2.81 -14.48 -15.60
N GLN A 58 -1.97 -15.10 -16.43
CA GLN A 58 -2.03 -16.52 -16.75
C GLN A 58 -0.91 -17.27 -16.01
N HIS A 59 -1.25 -18.42 -15.42
CA HIS A 59 -0.35 -19.33 -14.68
C HIS A 59 -0.04 -19.00 -13.22
N LEU A 60 -0.74 -18.03 -12.60
CA LEU A 60 -0.58 -17.65 -11.20
C LEU A 60 -1.83 -17.90 -10.34
N ALA A 61 -2.63 -18.92 -10.65
CA ALA A 61 -3.86 -19.23 -9.90
C ALA A 61 -3.63 -19.41 -8.38
N HIS A 62 -2.48 -19.96 -7.99
CA HIS A 62 -2.08 -20.10 -6.59
C HIS A 62 -1.80 -18.73 -5.91
N TYR A 63 -1.14 -17.82 -6.61
CA TYR A 63 -0.93 -16.45 -6.12
C TYR A 63 -2.27 -15.71 -6.00
N ALA A 64 -3.10 -15.74 -7.04
CA ALA A 64 -4.43 -15.14 -7.03
C ALA A 64 -5.31 -15.69 -5.90
N ALA A 65 -5.35 -17.02 -5.73
CA ALA A 65 -6.05 -17.67 -4.62
C ALA A 65 -5.49 -17.23 -3.25
N SER A 66 -4.16 -17.15 -3.10
CA SER A 66 -3.55 -16.68 -1.86
C SER A 66 -3.95 -15.25 -1.51
N LYS A 67 -3.97 -14.33 -2.50
CA LYS A 67 -4.34 -12.93 -2.30
C LYS A 67 -5.84 -12.75 -2.05
N ALA A 68 -6.69 -13.48 -2.78
CA ALA A 68 -8.13 -13.52 -2.49
C ALA A 68 -8.42 -14.09 -1.07
N GLY A 69 -7.64 -15.08 -0.63
CA GLY A 69 -7.69 -15.62 0.73
C GLY A 69 -7.41 -14.57 1.81
N VAL A 70 -6.47 -13.64 1.56
CA VAL A 70 -6.21 -12.50 2.47
C VAL A 70 -7.45 -11.62 2.63
N ASN A 71 -8.20 -11.36 1.57
CA ASN A 71 -9.46 -10.59 1.66
C ASN A 71 -10.54 -11.33 2.47
N GLY A 72 -10.62 -12.65 2.35
CA GLY A 72 -11.48 -13.46 3.21
C GLY A 72 -11.05 -13.38 4.69
N PHE A 73 -9.74 -13.50 4.95
CA PHE A 73 -9.16 -13.37 6.28
C PHE A 73 -9.43 -12.01 6.91
N ILE A 74 -9.22 -10.90 6.18
CA ILE A 74 -9.49 -9.54 6.66
C ILE A 74 -10.92 -9.42 7.18
N ARG A 75 -11.91 -9.92 6.42
CA ARG A 75 -13.33 -9.84 6.79
C ARG A 75 -13.64 -10.69 8.03
N ALA A 76 -13.13 -11.91 8.10
CA ALA A 76 -13.32 -12.78 9.26
C ALA A 76 -12.67 -12.20 10.53
N ALA A 77 -11.40 -11.81 10.43
CA ALA A 77 -10.64 -11.22 11.54
C ALA A 77 -11.26 -9.91 12.02
N ALA A 78 -11.78 -9.07 11.12
CA ALA A 78 -12.51 -7.85 11.50
C ALA A 78 -13.70 -8.15 12.42
N LEU A 79 -14.48 -9.20 12.14
CA LEU A 79 -15.61 -9.62 12.98
C LEU A 79 -15.14 -10.15 14.34
N GLU A 80 -14.11 -11.00 14.34
CA GLU A 80 -13.57 -11.63 15.55
C GLU A 80 -12.96 -10.60 16.52
N LEU A 81 -12.30 -9.56 15.97
CA LEU A 81 -11.55 -8.56 16.73
C LEU A 81 -12.35 -7.29 17.04
N ALA A 82 -13.53 -7.09 16.42
CA ALA A 82 -14.39 -5.94 16.69
C ALA A 82 -14.74 -5.77 18.19
N LYS A 83 -14.97 -6.88 18.91
CA LYS A 83 -15.24 -6.87 20.36
C LYS A 83 -14.11 -6.28 21.20
N HIS A 84 -12.90 -6.23 20.65
CA HIS A 84 -11.71 -5.63 21.27
C HIS A 84 -11.45 -4.19 20.80
N ARG A 85 -12.35 -3.61 19.99
CA ARG A 85 -12.17 -2.29 19.36
C ARG A 85 -10.92 -2.23 18.47
N ILE A 86 -10.65 -3.31 17.75
CA ILE A 86 -9.57 -3.41 16.77
C ILE A 86 -10.20 -3.46 15.37
N THR A 87 -9.77 -2.55 14.50
CA THR A 87 -10.13 -2.54 13.09
C THR A 87 -9.13 -3.36 12.28
N VAL A 88 -9.61 -4.11 11.28
CA VAL A 88 -8.76 -4.90 10.37
C VAL A 88 -9.10 -4.50 8.96
N ASN A 89 -8.13 -3.97 8.21
CA ASN A 89 -8.31 -3.53 6.82
C ASN A 89 -7.09 -3.92 5.97
N GLY A 90 -7.26 -3.88 4.66
CA GLY A 90 -6.20 -4.10 3.68
C GLY A 90 -6.05 -2.94 2.70
N VAL A 91 -4.88 -2.88 2.06
CA VAL A 91 -4.62 -2.02 0.90
C VAL A 91 -4.15 -2.91 -0.24
N GLU A 92 -4.79 -2.78 -1.40
CA GLU A 92 -4.44 -3.48 -2.63
C GLU A 92 -3.69 -2.53 -3.57
N PRO A 93 -2.36 -2.65 -3.67
CA PRO A 93 -1.57 -1.80 -4.53
C PRO A 93 -1.73 -2.17 -6.00
N GLY A 94 -1.71 -1.16 -6.87
CA GLY A 94 -1.47 -1.32 -8.30
C GLY A 94 0.02 -1.45 -8.62
N MET A 95 0.42 -0.95 -9.79
CA MET A 95 1.83 -0.92 -10.19
C MET A 95 2.60 0.16 -9.42
N ILE A 96 3.43 -0.28 -8.47
CA ILE A 96 4.25 0.58 -7.62
C ILE A 96 5.73 0.46 -7.97
N ARG A 97 6.38 1.61 -8.17
CA ARG A 97 7.81 1.71 -8.41
C ARG A 97 8.58 1.11 -7.23
N THR A 98 9.22 -0.02 -7.49
CA THR A 98 10.07 -0.70 -6.50
C THR A 98 11.35 -1.19 -7.18
N PRO A 99 12.43 -1.46 -6.43
CA PRO A 99 13.66 -1.99 -7.02
C PRO A 99 13.44 -3.28 -7.84
N ALA A 100 12.46 -4.09 -7.45
CA ALA A 100 12.10 -5.32 -8.16
C ALA A 100 11.55 -5.08 -9.57
N MET A 101 10.96 -3.91 -9.86
CA MET A 101 10.46 -3.57 -11.19
C MET A 101 11.56 -3.48 -12.25
N GLY A 102 12.80 -3.17 -11.85
CA GLY A 102 13.94 -3.16 -12.78
C GLY A 102 14.20 -4.51 -13.46
N ASN A 103 13.62 -5.60 -12.94
CA ASN A 103 13.75 -6.95 -13.49
C ASN A 103 12.60 -7.34 -14.43
N LEU A 104 11.59 -6.47 -14.63
CA LEU A 104 10.31 -6.86 -15.24
C LEU A 104 10.18 -6.44 -16.71
N GLY A 105 11.05 -5.55 -17.18
CA GLY A 105 11.08 -5.13 -18.56
C GLY A 105 12.05 -3.99 -18.81
N ASP A 106 12.08 -3.54 -20.06
CA ASP A 106 12.85 -2.38 -20.48
C ASP A 106 12.08 -1.05 -20.22
N ASP A 107 12.72 0.08 -20.45
CA ASP A 107 12.08 1.40 -20.33
C ASP A 107 10.83 1.54 -21.20
N ALA A 108 10.74 0.81 -22.32
CA ALA A 108 9.56 0.82 -23.17
C ALA A 108 8.39 0.08 -22.52
N HIS A 109 8.63 -1.04 -21.85
CA HIS A 109 7.63 -1.76 -21.06
C HIS A 109 7.11 -0.91 -19.91
N ASN A 110 8.00 -0.28 -19.14
CA ASN A 110 7.61 0.60 -18.03
C ASN A 110 6.75 1.78 -18.50
N ARG A 111 7.09 2.40 -19.65
CA ARG A 111 6.27 3.45 -20.26
C ARG A 111 4.88 2.97 -20.68
N ARG A 112 4.76 1.74 -21.19
CA ARG A 112 3.45 1.16 -21.54
C ARG A 112 2.58 0.94 -20.31
N ILE A 113 3.17 0.48 -19.20
CA ILE A 113 2.46 0.37 -17.92
C ILE A 113 1.98 1.75 -17.47
N GLU A 114 2.85 2.76 -17.48
CA GLU A 114 2.48 4.14 -17.08
C GLU A 114 1.31 4.69 -17.92
N GLN A 115 1.32 4.45 -19.23
CA GLN A 115 0.25 4.88 -20.15
C GLN A 115 -1.09 4.18 -19.90
N ALA A 116 -1.07 2.97 -19.34
CA ALA A 116 -2.29 2.22 -19.03
C ALA A 116 -2.94 2.66 -17.70
N ILE A 117 -2.23 3.44 -16.88
CA ILE A 117 -2.74 3.92 -15.58
C ILE A 117 -3.47 5.26 -15.81
N PRO A 118 -4.76 5.40 -15.41
CA PRO A 118 -5.51 6.67 -15.57
C PRO A 118 -4.85 7.91 -14.96
N LEU A 119 -4.19 7.78 -13.81
CA LEU A 119 -3.40 8.89 -13.23
C LEU A 119 -2.06 9.17 -13.94
N GLY A 120 -1.72 8.42 -14.98
CA GLY A 120 -0.59 8.67 -15.89
C GLY A 120 0.79 8.45 -15.28
N ARG A 121 0.89 7.73 -14.15
CA ARG A 121 2.15 7.44 -13.48
C ARG A 121 2.11 6.12 -12.73
N LEU A 122 3.28 5.51 -12.53
CA LEU A 122 3.46 4.50 -11.50
C LEU A 122 3.18 5.12 -10.12
N GLY A 123 2.62 4.32 -9.23
CA GLY A 123 2.57 4.66 -7.82
C GLY A 123 3.97 4.58 -7.20
N GLU A 124 4.18 5.29 -6.11
CA GLU A 124 5.38 5.22 -5.28
C GLU A 124 5.05 4.48 -3.95
N PRO A 125 6.03 3.91 -3.25
CA PRO A 125 5.80 3.29 -1.94
C PRO A 125 5.08 4.21 -0.94
N SER A 126 5.32 5.53 -1.06
CA SER A 126 4.65 6.56 -0.27
C SER A 126 3.14 6.66 -0.53
N ASP A 127 2.66 6.36 -1.74
CA ASP A 127 1.23 6.36 -2.05
C ASP A 127 0.50 5.27 -1.25
N ILE A 128 1.11 4.09 -1.15
CA ILE A 128 0.58 2.99 -0.33
C ILE A 128 0.70 3.29 1.16
N ALA A 129 1.84 3.85 1.57
CA ALA A 129 2.06 4.24 2.96
C ALA A 129 1.03 5.27 3.44
N ALA A 130 0.62 6.22 2.60
CA ALA A 130 -0.42 7.19 2.94
C ALA A 130 -1.77 6.53 3.26
N ALA A 131 -2.19 5.55 2.46
CA ALA A 131 -3.43 4.80 2.71
C ALA A 131 -3.34 3.97 4.00
N MET A 132 -2.19 3.32 4.25
CA MET A 132 -1.95 2.56 5.48
C MET A 132 -1.98 3.46 6.71
N LEU A 133 -1.38 4.64 6.64
CA LEU A 133 -1.41 5.64 7.71
C LEU A 133 -2.83 6.14 7.99
N PHE A 134 -3.63 6.37 6.94
CA PHE A 134 -5.03 6.71 7.11
C PHE A 134 -5.80 5.60 7.84
N LEU A 135 -5.69 4.36 7.38
CA LEU A 135 -6.37 3.20 7.98
C LEU A 135 -5.93 2.90 9.42
N ALA A 136 -4.71 3.28 9.79
CA ALA A 136 -4.20 3.14 11.15
C ALA A 136 -4.54 4.32 12.07
N SER A 137 -5.03 5.43 11.52
CA SER A 137 -5.35 6.65 12.27
C SER A 137 -6.74 6.58 12.92
N ASP A 138 -6.98 7.46 13.90
CA ASP A 138 -8.30 7.58 14.56
C ASP A 138 -9.41 7.98 13.57
N ALA A 139 -9.07 8.63 12.45
CA ALA A 139 -10.03 8.98 11.41
C ALA A 139 -10.66 7.75 10.73
N ALA A 140 -10.00 6.60 10.80
CA ALA A 140 -10.50 5.33 10.28
C ALA A 140 -11.07 4.41 11.37
N SER A 141 -11.30 4.92 12.59
CA SER A 141 -11.78 4.14 13.75
C SER A 141 -13.11 3.40 13.54
N TYR A 142 -13.89 3.78 12.52
CA TYR A 142 -15.14 3.10 12.14
C TYR A 142 -15.07 2.38 10.78
N ILE A 143 -13.86 2.17 10.26
CA ILE A 143 -13.61 1.46 9.01
C ILE A 143 -12.97 0.11 9.38
N THR A 144 -13.65 -1.00 9.12
CA THR A 144 -13.13 -2.35 9.36
C THR A 144 -13.66 -3.33 8.32
N GLY A 145 -12.92 -4.40 8.07
CA GLY A 145 -13.22 -5.44 7.08
C GLY A 145 -13.11 -4.97 5.63
N GLN A 146 -12.50 -3.81 5.38
CA GLN A 146 -12.40 -3.23 4.04
C GLN A 146 -11.03 -3.48 3.42
N THR A 147 -11.00 -3.58 2.10
CA THR A 147 -9.79 -3.54 1.29
C THR A 147 -9.89 -2.33 0.37
N ILE A 148 -8.94 -1.41 0.45
CA ILE A 148 -8.90 -0.21 -0.41
C ILE A 148 -7.90 -0.45 -1.53
N VAL A 149 -8.34 -0.32 -2.78
CA VAL A 149 -7.46 -0.38 -3.95
C VAL A 149 -6.76 0.97 -4.12
N VAL A 150 -5.43 0.94 -4.27
CA VAL A 150 -4.57 2.11 -4.48
C VAL A 150 -3.69 1.84 -5.70
N ASP A 151 -4.24 2.09 -6.88
CA ASP A 151 -3.66 1.66 -8.16
C ASP A 151 -3.66 2.76 -9.24
N GLY A 152 -4.04 3.99 -8.89
CA GLY A 152 -4.18 5.08 -9.85
C GLY A 152 -5.29 4.86 -10.87
N GLY A 153 -6.26 3.98 -10.58
CA GLY A 153 -7.39 3.65 -11.43
C GLY A 153 -7.12 2.52 -12.43
N ALA A 154 -5.98 1.83 -12.34
CA ALA A 154 -5.55 0.83 -13.32
C ALA A 154 -6.58 -0.29 -13.57
N ILE A 155 -7.39 -0.67 -12.58
CA ILE A 155 -8.41 -1.73 -12.72
C ILE A 155 -9.78 -1.24 -13.24
N LEU A 156 -9.97 0.07 -13.41
CA LEU A 156 -11.27 0.66 -13.75
C LEU A 156 -11.63 0.62 -15.25
N PRO A 157 -10.70 0.79 -16.21
CA PRO A 157 -11.07 0.88 -17.62
C PRO A 157 -11.70 -0.41 -18.15
N GLU A 158 -12.93 -0.30 -18.66
CA GLU A 158 -13.65 -1.39 -19.33
C GLU A 158 -13.23 -1.54 -20.81
N SER A 159 -12.65 -0.49 -21.38
CA SER A 159 -12.04 -0.50 -22.71
C SER A 159 -10.98 0.61 -22.86
N ALA A 160 -10.07 0.45 -23.81
CA ALA A 160 -9.05 1.46 -24.11
C ALA A 160 -9.63 2.81 -24.58
N ALA A 161 -10.89 2.84 -25.05
CA ALA A 161 -11.54 4.06 -25.52
C ALA A 161 -11.82 5.07 -24.39
N VAL A 162 -11.97 4.60 -23.13
CA VAL A 162 -12.21 5.46 -21.95
C VAL A 162 -10.96 6.28 -21.58
N MET A 163 -9.78 5.83 -22.05
CA MET A 163 -8.48 6.44 -21.78
C MET A 163 -8.03 7.40 -22.91
N ALA A 164 -8.82 7.57 -23.98
CA ALA A 164 -8.53 8.51 -25.05
C ALA A 164 -8.86 9.94 -24.60
N PRO A 165 -8.01 10.94 -24.94
CA PRO A 165 -8.18 12.34 -24.54
C PRO A 165 -9.41 13.02 -25.14
#